data_AF-B4J5T8-F1
#
_entry.id   AF-B4J5T8-F1
#
_cell.length_a   1.000
_cell.length_b   1.000
_cell.length_c   1.000
_cell.angle_alpha   90.00
_cell.angle_beta   90.00
_cell.angle_gamma   90.00
#
_symmetry.space_group_name_H-M   'P 1'
#
loop_
_entity.id
_entity.type
_entity.pdbx_description
1 polymer ?
#
loop_
_entity_poly.entity_id
_entity_poly.type
_entity_poly.pdbx_seq_one_letter_code
_entity_poly.pdbx_strand_id
1 'polypeptide(L)'
;MHIFNLYKLKCIIIHKLRHIWTVVVFVANLLDNYYRRAINRQQLQPPHPNNNNNNNIMEQEIQDEAPEEQQQQQQQQQQQPLEQAQADFVARFNAIAAAEPMDASDMENEDADDEIDIDDDEDDVDDDENELSDVEDSDPEMEEMYSDGDWTTSNDESEMSTTISNVGLGPVEPSEPAAVRPMYSFQPARLVKCQFKEKHCIGGFPLGRSGHRIIASKSHLYSLGGYNPRSALTAARRGRCLLFQELWSYNFATNHWKLELNADNASNMPTELASNALAIHNDVLISHGGTGYPFGESCSNDCYVYRTSDTSAGVERLKVTGDLPTAQYGPGIVIHKHYLYTIGGTTGFDYSCDVYRLNLQTSVWENVYICRPEMRDDPEGRYRHEVVYDGKHIFVLGGGTSNSVYDLQRIPAYNLDANSWDYFDTLPDRKSCAWSQNDKGYPRPRKCFSCVQHQSSNGDIEAFITGGLQGDFSTYFSDIWKLNLRTKQWSIIQTASLPRPLYFHSAAHSDNGCMYIFGGIEYNDKETLKRRNDLYKMWMTIPKLSEMCWDAITYYNDNLDLYDRKTLLAAGIPKTFTERLPPQRSSSDSGEPGTSMVTSLYSIAKRARSQMQ
;
A
#
# COMPACT_ATOMS: atom_id res chain seq x y z
N MET A 1 -26.39 0.87 -33.12
CA MET A 1 -26.53 2.33 -32.81
C MET A 1 -27.31 2.58 -31.50
N HIS A 2 -27.08 1.83 -30.42
CA HIS A 2 -27.68 2.14 -29.10
C HIS A 2 -26.67 1.89 -27.97
N ILE A 3 -25.54 2.61 -28.00
CA ILE A 3 -24.58 2.63 -26.87
C ILE A 3 -25.18 3.32 -25.63
N PHE A 4 -26.16 4.21 -25.84
CA PHE A 4 -26.93 4.80 -24.77
C PHE A 4 -28.40 4.38 -24.88
N ASN A 5 -28.77 3.34 -24.15
CA ASN A 5 -30.16 3.13 -23.80
C ASN A 5 -30.58 4.19 -22.79
N LEU A 6 -31.02 5.34 -23.34
CA LEU A 6 -31.53 6.50 -22.60
C LEU A 6 -32.63 6.14 -21.59
N TYR A 7 -33.31 4.99 -21.74
CA TYR A 7 -34.28 4.50 -20.76
C TYR A 7 -33.66 3.92 -19.47
N LYS A 8 -32.34 3.63 -19.44
CA LYS A 8 -31.60 3.31 -18.22
C LYS A 8 -30.99 4.56 -17.56
N LEU A 9 -30.86 5.66 -18.30
CA LEU A 9 -30.66 7.01 -17.77
C LEU A 9 -32.01 7.58 -17.31
N LYS A 10 -32.70 6.87 -16.40
CA LYS A 10 -33.80 7.49 -15.66
C LYS A 10 -33.17 8.55 -14.77
N CYS A 11 -33.25 9.79 -15.26
CA CYS A 11 -33.38 11.06 -14.56
C CYS A 11 -32.75 11.09 -13.16
N ILE A 12 -31.82 12.02 -12.94
CA ILE A 12 -31.56 12.52 -11.59
C ILE A 12 -32.90 13.04 -11.05
N ILE A 13 -33.62 12.23 -10.29
CA ILE A 13 -34.94 12.58 -9.77
C ILE A 13 -34.71 13.64 -8.68
N ILE A 14 -35.09 14.87 -9.01
CA ILE A 14 -34.97 16.11 -8.21
C ILE A 14 -35.62 15.98 -6.80
N HIS A 15 -36.40 14.94 -6.51
CA HIS A 15 -37.03 14.75 -5.20
C HIS A 15 -36.09 14.56 -4.01
N LYS A 16 -34.78 14.30 -4.20
CA LYS A 16 -33.81 14.27 -3.10
C LYS A 16 -33.28 15.66 -2.68
N LEU A 17 -33.60 16.73 -3.41
CA LEU A 17 -33.34 18.12 -2.99
C LEU A 17 -34.33 18.64 -1.93
N ARG A 18 -35.33 17.84 -1.54
CA ARG A 18 -36.33 18.23 -0.55
C ARG A 18 -35.69 18.59 0.81
N HIS A 19 -34.61 17.90 1.20
CA HIS A 19 -33.87 18.23 2.42
C HIS A 19 -33.08 19.55 2.32
N ILE A 20 -32.55 19.88 1.15
CA ILE A 20 -31.86 21.17 0.94
C ILE A 20 -32.89 22.31 0.99
N TRP A 21 -34.09 22.13 0.41
CA TRP A 21 -35.14 23.14 0.51
C TRP A 21 -35.69 23.30 1.93
N THR A 22 -35.87 22.20 2.68
CA THR A 22 -36.26 22.28 4.10
C THR A 22 -35.19 22.96 4.95
N VAL A 23 -33.91 22.71 4.68
CA VAL A 23 -32.79 23.38 5.38
C VAL A 23 -32.71 24.87 5.00
N VAL A 24 -32.89 25.22 3.73
CA VAL A 24 -32.93 26.63 3.29
C VAL A 24 -34.13 27.36 3.87
N VAL A 25 -35.32 26.74 3.89
CA VAL A 25 -36.52 27.31 4.53
C VAL A 25 -36.34 27.41 6.05
N PHE A 26 -35.70 26.42 6.68
CA PHE A 26 -35.38 26.48 8.11
C PHE A 26 -34.40 27.62 8.43
N VAL A 27 -33.32 27.77 7.66
CA VAL A 27 -32.35 28.86 7.84
C VAL A 27 -33.01 30.22 7.56
N ALA A 28 -33.84 30.33 6.54
CA ALA A 28 -34.60 31.55 6.24
C ALA A 28 -35.57 31.92 7.38
N ASN A 29 -36.31 30.95 7.92
CA ASN A 29 -37.20 31.17 9.06
C ASN A 29 -36.44 31.51 10.34
N LEU A 30 -35.25 30.92 10.55
CA LEU A 30 -34.38 31.23 11.69
C LEU A 30 -33.84 32.66 11.61
N LEU A 31 -33.41 33.08 10.41
CA LEU A 31 -32.95 34.44 10.15
C LEU A 31 -34.09 35.46 10.28
N ASP A 32 -35.31 35.16 9.79
CA ASP A 32 -36.49 36.01 9.96
C ASP A 32 -36.86 36.16 11.45
N ASN A 33 -36.79 35.08 12.23
CA ASN A 33 -37.02 35.14 13.68
C ASN A 33 -35.97 36.00 14.40
N TYR A 34 -34.70 35.89 14.02
CA TYR A 34 -33.63 36.69 14.59
C TYR A 34 -33.79 38.17 14.22
N TYR A 35 -34.15 38.45 12.97
CA TYR A 35 -34.39 39.80 12.47
C TYR A 35 -35.58 40.47 13.17
N ARG A 36 -36.70 39.76 13.33
CA ARG A 36 -37.88 40.27 14.08
C ARG A 36 -37.57 40.51 15.55
N ARG A 37 -36.76 39.65 16.19
CA ARG A 37 -36.31 39.88 17.58
C ARG A 37 -35.36 41.07 17.71
N ALA A 38 -34.52 41.32 16.71
CA ALA A 38 -33.64 42.47 16.68
C ALA A 38 -34.43 43.79 16.52
N ILE A 39 -35.44 43.82 15.64
CA ILE A 39 -36.32 44.98 15.46
C ILE A 39 -37.16 45.25 16.72
N ASN A 40 -37.72 44.22 17.35
CA ASN A 40 -38.49 44.39 18.59
C ASN A 40 -37.62 44.85 19.77
N ARG A 41 -36.31 44.57 19.77
CA ARG A 41 -35.37 45.13 20.76
C ARG A 41 -35.02 46.60 20.51
N GLN A 42 -35.12 47.09 19.28
CA GLN A 42 -34.91 48.51 18.95
C GLN A 42 -36.14 49.38 19.22
N GLN A 43 -37.34 48.80 19.34
CA GLN A 43 -38.57 49.54 19.66
C GLN A 43 -38.87 49.67 21.17
N LEU A 44 -38.05 49.05 22.04
CA LEU A 44 -38.18 49.09 23.50
C LEU A 44 -36.94 49.72 24.14
N GLN A 45 -36.64 50.98 23.81
CA GLN A 45 -35.80 51.84 24.65
C GLN A 45 -36.57 53.13 24.96
N PRO A 46 -36.81 53.47 26.24
CA PRO A 46 -37.36 54.76 26.61
C PRO A 46 -36.28 55.85 26.47
N PRO A 47 -36.66 57.12 26.25
CA PRO A 47 -35.71 58.19 26.00
C PRO A 47 -34.96 58.56 27.29
N HIS A 48 -33.62 58.59 27.22
CA HIS A 48 -32.76 59.16 28.26
C HIS A 48 -32.90 60.69 28.30
N PRO A 49 -32.91 61.32 29.49
CA PRO A 49 -32.74 62.76 29.61
C PRO A 49 -31.25 63.15 29.63
N ASN A 50 -30.96 64.28 28.98
CA ASN A 50 -29.72 65.06 29.10
C ASN A 50 -29.40 65.39 30.57
N ASN A 51 -28.12 65.29 30.98
CA ASN A 51 -27.28 66.45 31.32
C ASN A 51 -25.95 66.06 31.98
N ASN A 52 -24.87 66.68 31.46
CA ASN A 52 -23.81 67.44 32.15
C ASN A 52 -23.22 67.02 33.53
N ASN A 53 -21.88 67.16 33.53
CA ASN A 53 -20.99 67.74 34.55
C ASN A 53 -20.19 66.83 35.52
N ASN A 54 -18.85 66.95 35.34
CA ASN A 54 -17.80 67.30 36.29
C ASN A 54 -17.45 66.45 37.54
N ASN A 55 -16.14 66.18 37.60
CA ASN A 55 -15.18 66.34 38.71
C ASN A 55 -15.17 65.39 39.93
N ASN A 56 -13.97 64.82 40.12
CA ASN A 56 -13.12 64.81 41.33
C ASN A 56 -13.36 63.83 42.51
N ILE A 57 -12.24 63.18 42.90
CA ILE A 57 -11.71 62.93 44.28
C ILE A 57 -12.47 61.83 45.09
N MET A 58 -11.91 60.85 45.83
CA MET A 58 -10.74 60.75 46.72
C MET A 58 -10.36 59.27 47.04
N GLU A 59 -9.12 59.14 47.53
CA GLU A 59 -8.38 58.12 48.34
C GLU A 59 -9.10 56.95 49.07
N GLN A 60 -8.38 55.81 49.21
CA GLN A 60 -7.78 55.30 50.48
C GLN A 60 -7.05 53.94 50.24
N GLU A 61 -5.72 53.89 50.44
CA GLU A 61 -4.95 53.24 51.55
C GLU A 61 -4.96 51.69 51.54
N ILE A 62 -3.86 50.98 51.16
CA ILE A 62 -2.58 50.65 51.85
C ILE A 62 -2.66 49.44 52.81
N GLN A 63 -1.86 48.39 52.49
CA GLN A 63 -1.06 47.42 53.30
C GLN A 63 -1.04 46.05 52.57
N ASP A 64 0.04 45.61 51.91
CA ASP A 64 1.40 45.21 52.36
C ASP A 64 1.33 44.23 53.54
N GLU A 65 1.98 43.05 53.58
CA GLU A 65 3.33 42.69 53.14
C GLU A 65 3.51 41.14 53.18
N ALA A 66 4.52 40.63 52.46
CA ALA A 66 5.02 39.24 52.42
C ALA A 66 6.15 39.05 53.48
N PRO A 67 7.22 38.20 53.38
CA PRO A 67 7.56 37.01 52.55
C PRO A 67 8.40 35.90 53.30
N GLU A 68 9.01 34.99 52.52
CA GLU A 68 10.30 34.25 52.77
C GLU A 68 10.34 33.02 53.73
N GLU A 69 11.23 32.01 53.66
CA GLU A 69 12.10 31.35 52.68
C GLU A 69 12.82 30.15 53.40
N GLN A 70 13.40 29.19 52.66
CA GLN A 70 14.48 28.21 53.01
C GLN A 70 14.20 26.93 53.84
N GLN A 71 14.58 25.75 53.31
CA GLN A 71 15.85 25.03 53.62
C GLN A 71 15.97 23.63 52.95
N GLN A 72 17.23 23.22 52.75
CA GLN A 72 17.74 22.03 52.04
C GLN A 72 18.16 20.88 53.00
N GLN A 73 18.26 19.65 52.43
CA GLN A 73 19.21 18.54 52.70
C GLN A 73 19.14 17.65 53.96
N GLN A 74 19.03 16.31 53.74
CA GLN A 74 19.93 15.21 54.19
C GLN A 74 19.39 13.84 53.71
N GLN A 75 20.06 13.15 52.76
CA GLN A 75 21.00 12.00 52.89
C GLN A 75 20.36 10.68 53.38
N GLN A 76 20.17 9.69 52.49
CA GLN A 76 21.08 8.55 52.17
C GLN A 76 21.25 7.51 53.30
N GLN A 77 20.63 6.33 53.15
CA GLN A 77 21.25 4.99 53.26
C GLN A 77 20.17 3.88 53.20
N GLN A 78 20.11 3.15 52.09
CA GLN A 78 20.20 1.67 52.05
C GLN A 78 20.25 1.21 50.60
N GLN A 79 21.40 0.63 50.25
CA GLN A 79 21.76 0.05 48.96
C GLN A 79 21.54 -1.47 48.97
N GLN A 80 21.17 -1.98 47.80
CA GLN A 80 21.30 -3.35 47.27
C GLN A 80 20.29 -4.42 47.76
N PRO A 81 19.80 -5.29 46.85
CA PRO A 81 20.48 -5.81 45.65
C PRO A 81 19.85 -5.38 44.31
N LEU A 82 20.62 -4.68 43.47
CA LEU A 82 20.27 -4.41 42.05
C LEU A 82 21.36 -4.87 41.06
N GLU A 83 22.46 -5.45 41.55
CA GLU A 83 23.61 -5.84 40.71
C GLU A 83 23.49 -7.26 40.13
N GLN A 84 22.56 -8.08 40.62
CA GLN A 84 22.34 -9.44 40.09
C GLN A 84 21.38 -9.45 38.88
N ALA A 85 20.51 -8.44 38.76
CA ALA A 85 19.59 -8.28 37.62
C ALA A 85 20.27 -7.66 36.39
N GLN A 86 21.35 -6.89 36.58
CA GLN A 86 22.11 -6.30 35.47
C GLN A 86 23.10 -7.29 34.83
N ALA A 87 23.62 -8.26 35.60
CA ALA A 87 24.50 -9.30 35.05
C ALA A 87 23.73 -10.32 34.18
N ASP A 88 22.52 -10.72 34.58
CA ASP A 88 21.65 -11.60 33.80
C ASP A 88 21.07 -10.92 32.54
N PHE A 89 20.86 -9.60 32.60
CA PHE A 89 20.40 -8.81 31.45
C PHE A 89 21.49 -8.70 30.36
N VAL A 90 22.74 -8.50 30.74
CA VAL A 90 23.88 -8.39 29.79
C VAL A 90 24.29 -9.75 29.22
N ALA A 91 24.15 -10.84 29.98
CA ALA A 91 24.42 -12.19 29.49
C ALA A 91 23.39 -12.68 28.45
N ARG A 92 22.10 -12.32 28.61
CA ARG A 92 21.07 -12.55 27.57
C ARG A 92 21.23 -11.62 26.36
N PHE A 93 21.80 -10.42 26.53
CA PHE A 93 22.01 -9.46 25.44
C PHE A 93 23.18 -9.85 24.51
N ASN A 94 24.24 -10.47 25.03
CA ASN A 94 25.40 -10.87 24.25
C ASN A 94 25.21 -12.19 23.46
N ALA A 95 24.18 -12.97 23.78
CA ALA A 95 23.81 -14.16 22.99
C ALA A 95 22.94 -13.84 21.75
N ILE A 96 22.44 -12.60 21.63
CA ILE A 96 21.60 -12.12 20.52
C ILE A 96 22.43 -11.35 19.46
N ALA A 97 23.70 -11.04 19.77
CA ALA A 97 24.59 -10.30 18.87
C ALA A 97 25.22 -11.14 17.74
N ALA A 98 24.74 -12.37 17.52
CA ALA A 98 25.25 -13.27 16.49
C ALA A 98 24.12 -14.06 15.81
N ALA A 99 23.15 -13.36 15.21
CA ALA A 99 22.30 -13.92 14.16
C ALA A 99 21.77 -12.81 13.23
N GLU A 100 21.81 -13.12 11.95
CA GLU A 100 21.63 -12.39 10.69
C GLU A 100 20.25 -11.71 10.44
N PRO A 101 20.06 -10.97 9.31
CA PRO A 101 19.15 -9.83 9.23
C PRO A 101 17.68 -10.23 9.05
N MET A 102 16.84 -9.73 9.97
CA MET A 102 15.39 -9.49 9.81
C MET A 102 14.67 -10.50 8.91
N ASP A 103 14.75 -11.76 9.31
CA ASP A 103 13.93 -12.80 8.74
C ASP A 103 12.49 -12.67 9.28
N ALA A 104 11.53 -12.61 8.36
CA ALA A 104 10.11 -12.74 8.68
C ALA A 104 9.64 -14.19 8.46
N SER A 105 10.59 -15.15 8.47
CA SER A 105 10.36 -16.58 8.32
C SER A 105 10.40 -17.39 9.63
N ASP A 106 10.89 -16.84 10.75
CA ASP A 106 10.96 -17.58 12.05
C ASP A 106 9.63 -17.67 12.83
N MET A 107 8.50 -17.71 12.13
CA MET A 107 7.22 -18.17 12.71
C MET A 107 6.71 -19.33 11.84
N GLU A 108 7.50 -20.40 11.77
CA GLU A 108 7.06 -21.70 11.25
C GLU A 108 6.74 -22.63 12.42
N ASN A 109 5.57 -23.25 12.34
CA ASN A 109 4.95 -24.09 13.36
C ASN A 109 5.87 -25.25 13.80
N GLU A 110 6.22 -25.29 15.09
CA GLU A 110 6.30 -26.56 15.83
C GLU A 110 4.85 -26.97 16.20
N ASP A 111 4.59 -28.28 16.26
CA ASP A 111 3.33 -28.93 16.63
C ASP A 111 2.35 -29.28 15.50
N ALA A 112 2.56 -30.47 14.93
CA ALA A 112 1.51 -31.41 14.57
C ALA A 112 2.07 -32.85 14.65
N ASP A 113 2.48 -33.25 15.85
CA ASP A 113 2.52 -34.66 16.22
C ASP A 113 1.09 -35.06 16.59
N ASP A 114 0.40 -35.73 15.68
CA ASP A 114 -0.76 -36.56 16.02
C ASP A 114 -0.33 -38.01 15.86
N GLU A 115 -0.07 -38.63 17.01
CA GLU A 115 0.00 -40.08 17.20
C GLU A 115 -1.24 -40.74 16.58
N ILE A 116 -1.02 -41.73 15.72
CA ILE A 116 -2.04 -42.69 15.34
C ILE A 116 -1.66 -44.02 16.00
N ASP A 117 -2.30 -44.28 17.14
CA ASP A 117 -2.51 -45.62 17.68
C ASP A 117 -3.32 -46.44 16.65
N ILE A 118 -2.74 -47.54 16.17
CA ILE A 118 -3.53 -48.65 15.63
C ILE A 118 -3.01 -49.93 16.27
N ASP A 119 -3.97 -50.58 16.93
CA ASP A 119 -3.88 -51.78 17.74
C ASP A 119 -3.19 -52.98 17.05
N ASP A 120 -2.45 -53.71 17.88
CA ASP A 120 -2.02 -55.08 17.68
C ASP A 120 -3.24 -55.98 17.42
N ASP A 121 -3.19 -56.78 16.36
CA ASP A 121 -3.87 -58.08 16.33
C ASP A 121 -2.92 -59.11 15.67
N GLU A 122 -2.65 -60.13 16.47
CA GLU A 122 -1.83 -61.32 16.20
C GLU A 122 -2.45 -62.27 15.16
N ASP A 123 -1.63 -63.25 14.74
CA ASP A 123 -1.91 -64.56 14.10
C ASP A 123 -1.15 -64.71 12.77
N ASP A 124 -0.39 -65.75 12.44
CA ASP A 124 0.02 -67.02 13.04
C ASP A 124 1.31 -67.43 12.26
N VAL A 125 2.46 -67.71 12.88
CA VAL A 125 2.93 -69.01 13.42
C VAL A 125 3.28 -70.09 12.36
N ASP A 126 4.59 -70.30 12.22
CA ASP A 126 5.37 -71.55 12.01
C ASP A 126 5.14 -72.40 10.73
N ASP A 127 6.11 -73.13 10.15
CA ASP A 127 7.39 -73.68 10.63
C ASP A 127 8.24 -74.18 9.43
N ASP A 128 9.49 -74.52 9.76
CA ASP A 128 10.39 -75.51 9.14
C ASP A 128 11.47 -75.13 8.09
N GLU A 129 12.68 -75.01 8.65
CA GLU A 129 13.93 -75.76 8.36
C GLU A 129 14.79 -75.49 7.10
N ASN A 130 16.02 -75.00 7.38
CA ASN A 130 17.35 -75.55 7.03
C ASN A 130 17.56 -76.14 5.61
N GLU A 131 18.64 -75.89 4.86
CA GLU A 131 19.97 -75.33 5.10
C GLU A 131 20.68 -75.23 3.72
N LEU A 132 21.66 -74.30 3.59
CA LEU A 132 22.77 -74.29 2.60
C LEU A 132 22.40 -73.96 1.13
N SER A 133 23.10 -73.14 0.37
CA SER A 133 24.45 -72.56 0.46
C SER A 133 24.60 -71.47 -0.61
N ASP A 134 25.37 -70.44 -0.26
CA ASP A 134 26.33 -69.71 -1.09
C ASP A 134 25.90 -68.76 -2.24
N VAL A 135 26.10 -67.46 -1.94
CA VAL A 135 27.06 -66.53 -2.57
C VAL A 135 26.84 -66.09 -4.04
N GLU A 136 26.70 -64.76 -4.17
CA GLU A 136 27.05 -63.88 -5.31
C GLU A 136 26.25 -64.07 -6.62
N ASP A 137 25.89 -63.04 -7.39
CA ASP A 137 26.14 -61.61 -7.34
C ASP A 137 25.16 -60.95 -8.33
N SER A 138 24.75 -59.73 -7.98
CA SER A 138 24.42 -58.58 -8.84
C SER A 138 23.67 -58.73 -10.18
N ASP A 139 22.53 -58.03 -10.21
CA ASP A 139 21.77 -57.42 -11.32
C ASP A 139 20.93 -58.33 -12.24
N PRO A 140 19.66 -57.91 -12.49
CA PRO A 140 19.47 -57.09 -13.68
C PRO A 140 18.51 -55.90 -13.53
N GLU A 141 18.73 -54.96 -14.45
CA GLU A 141 17.75 -54.03 -15.00
C GLU A 141 16.40 -54.69 -15.37
N MET A 142 15.42 -53.81 -15.62
CA MET A 142 14.17 -53.96 -16.40
C MET A 142 12.95 -54.39 -15.59
N GLU A 143 12.03 -53.47 -15.25
CA GLU A 143 11.01 -52.83 -16.09
C GLU A 143 9.62 -53.34 -15.68
N GLU A 144 8.62 -52.52 -15.98
CA GLU A 144 7.19 -52.82 -15.99
C GLU A 144 6.47 -52.87 -14.62
N MET A 145 5.60 -51.87 -14.41
CA MET A 145 4.15 -52.03 -14.53
C MET A 145 3.42 -50.91 -13.78
N TYR A 146 2.47 -50.26 -14.49
CA TYR A 146 1.10 -49.89 -14.09
C TYR A 146 0.88 -49.36 -12.66
N SER A 147 0.05 -48.38 -12.34
CA SER A 147 -0.97 -47.57 -13.00
C SER A 147 -1.54 -46.70 -11.87
N ASP A 148 -2.04 -45.52 -12.19
CA ASP A 148 -3.08 -44.76 -11.48
C ASP A 148 -2.92 -44.42 -9.98
N GLY A 149 -3.06 -43.12 -9.70
CA GLY A 149 -3.20 -42.61 -8.34
C GLY A 149 -3.17 -41.09 -8.29
N ASP A 150 -4.28 -40.48 -8.70
CA ASP A 150 -4.63 -39.07 -8.59
C ASP A 150 -4.34 -38.52 -7.17
N TRP A 151 -3.64 -37.39 -7.05
CA TRP A 151 -3.62 -36.59 -5.81
C TRP A 151 -3.68 -35.10 -6.11
N THR A 152 -4.69 -34.52 -5.48
CA THR A 152 -5.35 -33.25 -5.75
C THR A 152 -4.67 -32.09 -5.06
N THR A 153 -4.61 -30.94 -5.76
CA THR A 153 -4.30 -29.64 -5.16
C THR A 153 -5.55 -29.07 -4.50
N SER A 154 -5.57 -28.98 -3.18
CA SER A 154 -6.63 -28.33 -2.42
C SER A 154 -6.55 -26.79 -2.57
N ASN A 155 -7.28 -26.26 -3.56
CA ASN A 155 -7.80 -24.91 -3.49
C ASN A 155 -9.22 -25.00 -2.92
N ASP A 156 -9.47 -24.33 -1.80
CA ASP A 156 -10.80 -24.23 -1.23
C ASP A 156 -11.66 -23.29 -2.10
N GLU A 157 -12.36 -23.92 -3.04
CA GLU A 157 -13.53 -23.39 -3.71
C GLU A 157 -14.73 -23.48 -2.76
N SER A 158 -15.06 -22.38 -2.10
CA SER A 158 -16.35 -22.25 -1.43
C SER A 158 -16.79 -20.79 -1.39
N GLU A 159 -16.98 -20.20 -2.58
CA GLU A 159 -17.93 -19.12 -2.85
C GLU A 159 -17.88 -18.74 -4.35
N MET A 160 -18.23 -19.68 -5.23
CA MET A 160 -18.48 -19.38 -6.63
C MET A 160 -19.73 -20.13 -7.07
N SER A 161 -20.87 -19.43 -7.09
CA SER A 161 -22.05 -19.94 -7.79
C SER A 161 -21.73 -19.92 -9.28
N THR A 162 -21.55 -21.10 -9.86
CA THR A 162 -21.29 -21.33 -11.27
C THR A 162 -22.58 -21.14 -12.07
N THR A 163 -22.64 -20.08 -12.86
CA THR A 163 -23.51 -20.01 -14.04
C THR A 163 -22.67 -19.62 -15.25
N ILE A 164 -21.96 -20.61 -15.80
CA ILE A 164 -21.32 -20.50 -17.11
C ILE A 164 -22.42 -20.70 -18.15
N SER A 165 -22.82 -19.64 -18.84
CA SER A 165 -23.67 -19.75 -20.03
C SER A 165 -22.79 -19.96 -21.25
N ASN A 166 -22.74 -21.20 -21.73
CA ASN A 166 -22.21 -21.53 -23.05
C ASN A 166 -23.08 -20.86 -24.12
N VAL A 167 -22.60 -19.79 -24.76
CA VAL A 167 -23.24 -19.22 -25.95
C VAL A 167 -22.80 -20.03 -27.17
N GLY A 168 -23.40 -21.21 -27.32
CA GLY A 168 -23.48 -21.91 -28.60
C GLY A 168 -24.56 -21.25 -29.46
N LEU A 169 -24.27 -21.09 -30.75
CA LEU A 169 -25.23 -20.64 -31.77
C LEU A 169 -26.41 -21.63 -31.84
N GLY A 170 -27.50 -21.34 -31.15
CA GLY A 170 -28.77 -22.07 -31.16
C GLY A 170 -29.93 -21.14 -30.81
N PRO A 171 -31.18 -21.47 -31.19
CA PRO A 171 -32.30 -20.55 -31.09
C PRO A 171 -32.62 -20.21 -29.63
N VAL A 172 -32.79 -18.91 -29.39
CA VAL A 172 -32.97 -18.24 -28.10
C VAL A 172 -34.12 -18.84 -27.27
N GLU A 173 -33.80 -19.45 -26.14
CA GLU A 173 -34.74 -19.59 -25.02
C GLU A 173 -34.63 -18.39 -24.07
N PRO A 174 -35.73 -17.99 -23.39
CA PRO A 174 -35.79 -16.74 -22.66
C PRO A 174 -34.95 -16.78 -21.38
N SER A 175 -33.85 -16.02 -21.39
CA SER A 175 -32.95 -15.82 -20.25
C SER A 175 -33.68 -15.26 -19.02
N GLU A 176 -33.35 -15.77 -17.83
CA GLU A 176 -33.75 -15.21 -16.54
C GLU A 176 -33.52 -13.69 -16.45
N PRO A 177 -34.35 -12.93 -15.70
CA PRO A 177 -34.20 -11.49 -15.61
C PRO A 177 -32.88 -11.13 -14.94
N ALA A 178 -31.95 -10.55 -15.72
CA ALA A 178 -30.67 -10.05 -15.24
C ALA A 178 -30.87 -9.19 -13.98
N ALA A 179 -30.18 -9.56 -12.90
CA ALA A 179 -30.22 -8.82 -11.63
C ALA A 179 -29.99 -7.33 -11.89
N VAL A 180 -30.93 -6.49 -11.42
CA VAL A 180 -30.87 -5.05 -11.64
C VAL A 180 -29.66 -4.50 -10.88
N ARG A 181 -28.60 -4.10 -11.60
CA ARG A 181 -27.44 -3.44 -10.99
C ARG A 181 -27.91 -2.24 -10.15
N PRO A 182 -27.40 -2.05 -8.92
CA PRO A 182 -27.83 -0.95 -8.08
C PRO A 182 -27.53 0.40 -8.73
N MET A 183 -28.31 1.41 -8.38
CA MET A 183 -28.08 2.77 -8.88
C MET A 183 -26.74 3.29 -8.35
N TYR A 184 -25.90 3.76 -9.26
CA TYR A 184 -24.63 4.41 -8.94
C TYR A 184 -24.85 5.56 -7.94
N SER A 185 -24.03 5.55 -6.88
CA SER A 185 -23.93 6.63 -5.92
C SER A 185 -22.46 6.89 -5.66
N PHE A 186 -22.02 8.12 -5.89
CA PHE A 186 -20.69 8.54 -5.49
C PHE A 186 -20.59 8.57 -3.96
N GLN A 187 -19.51 8.01 -3.42
CA GLN A 187 -19.28 7.87 -1.99
C GLN A 187 -17.84 8.30 -1.66
N PRO A 188 -17.62 9.56 -1.27
CA PRO A 188 -16.29 10.02 -0.88
C PRO A 188 -15.86 9.36 0.42
N ALA A 189 -14.56 9.20 0.62
CA ALA A 189 -13.95 8.64 1.83
C ALA A 189 -14.55 7.28 2.26
N ARG A 190 -15.01 6.48 1.29
CA ARG A 190 -15.41 5.08 1.49
C ARG A 190 -14.41 4.18 0.78
N LEU A 191 -13.87 3.20 1.50
CA LEU A 191 -13.03 2.17 0.92
C LEU A 191 -13.89 1.12 0.21
N VAL A 192 -13.57 0.82 -1.04
CA VAL A 192 -14.31 -0.13 -1.89
C VAL A 192 -13.33 -1.14 -2.48
N LYS A 193 -13.65 -2.43 -2.39
CA LYS A 193 -12.87 -3.50 -3.04
C LYS A 193 -13.13 -3.49 -4.55
N CYS A 194 -12.06 -3.51 -5.35
CA CYS A 194 -12.15 -3.55 -6.80
C CYS A 194 -12.43 -5.00 -7.27
N GLN A 195 -13.54 -5.20 -7.97
CA GLN A 195 -13.95 -6.51 -8.48
C GLN A 195 -13.33 -6.76 -9.86
N PHE A 196 -12.05 -7.13 -9.87
CA PHE A 196 -11.35 -7.46 -11.11
C PHE A 196 -11.23 -8.97 -11.34
N LYS A 197 -11.28 -9.80 -10.29
CA LYS A 197 -11.00 -11.24 -10.37
C LYS A 197 -11.96 -11.97 -11.31
N GLU A 198 -13.24 -11.58 -11.30
CA GLU A 198 -14.30 -12.12 -12.20
C GLU A 198 -14.02 -11.89 -13.69
N LYS A 199 -13.13 -10.94 -14.03
CA LYS A 199 -12.79 -10.60 -15.41
C LYS A 199 -11.57 -11.34 -15.96
N HIS A 200 -10.94 -12.19 -15.16
CA HIS A 200 -9.69 -12.84 -15.53
C HIS A 200 -9.79 -14.35 -15.31
N CYS A 201 -9.09 -15.09 -16.17
CA CYS A 201 -8.71 -16.46 -15.85
C CYS A 201 -7.68 -16.49 -14.72
N ILE A 202 -7.53 -17.66 -14.09
CA ILE A 202 -6.49 -17.90 -13.09
C ILE A 202 -5.12 -17.57 -13.71
N GLY A 203 -4.34 -16.74 -13.02
CA GLY A 203 -3.04 -16.25 -13.51
C GLY A 203 -3.11 -14.97 -14.36
N GLY A 204 -4.30 -14.47 -14.70
CA GLY A 204 -4.48 -13.21 -15.43
C GLY A 204 -4.31 -11.93 -14.61
N PHE A 205 -3.85 -12.03 -13.36
CA PHE A 205 -3.67 -10.91 -12.44
C PHE A 205 -2.53 -11.20 -11.45
N PRO A 206 -1.95 -10.19 -10.79
CA PRO A 206 -0.82 -10.40 -9.89
C PRO A 206 -1.20 -11.30 -8.69
N LEU A 207 -0.32 -12.27 -8.40
CA LEU A 207 -0.40 -13.09 -7.19
C LEU A 207 -0.26 -12.26 -5.91
N GLY A 208 -0.74 -12.83 -4.79
CA GLY A 208 -0.62 -12.21 -3.47
C GLY A 208 0.83 -11.89 -3.15
N ARG A 209 1.12 -10.66 -2.71
CA ARG A 209 2.51 -10.18 -2.60
C ARG A 209 2.68 -9.10 -1.53
N SER A 210 3.85 -9.08 -0.91
CA SER A 210 4.28 -8.05 0.03
C SER A 210 5.58 -7.42 -0.42
N GLY A 211 5.87 -6.20 0.06
CA GLY A 211 7.14 -5.52 -0.22
C GLY A 211 7.30 -5.02 -1.66
N HIS A 212 6.29 -5.21 -2.51
CA HIS A 212 6.15 -4.60 -3.83
C HIS A 212 5.87 -3.09 -3.72
N ARG A 213 5.97 -2.39 -4.85
CA ARG A 213 5.52 -0.99 -4.96
C ARG A 213 4.45 -0.85 -6.02
N ILE A 214 3.45 -0.02 -5.73
CA ILE A 214 2.47 0.42 -6.72
C ILE A 214 2.58 1.92 -6.96
N ILE A 215 2.29 2.35 -8.19
CA ILE A 215 2.19 3.76 -8.55
C ILE A 215 1.10 3.95 -9.60
N ALA A 216 0.40 5.08 -9.58
CA ALA A 216 -0.70 5.33 -10.50
C ALA A 216 -0.36 6.45 -11.48
N SER A 217 -0.77 6.25 -12.73
CA SER A 217 -0.95 7.33 -13.70
C SER A 217 -2.40 7.81 -13.64
N LYS A 218 -2.81 8.62 -14.63
CA LYS A 218 -4.19 9.05 -14.79
C LYS A 218 -5.16 7.91 -15.15
N SER A 219 -4.68 6.84 -15.76
CA SER A 219 -5.52 5.77 -16.34
C SER A 219 -5.19 4.38 -15.83
N HIS A 220 -3.98 4.17 -15.33
CA HIS A 220 -3.50 2.87 -14.88
C HIS A 220 -2.91 2.93 -13.48
N LEU A 221 -2.99 1.82 -12.77
CA LEU A 221 -2.18 1.51 -11.61
C LEU A 221 -1.13 0.49 -12.01
N TYR A 222 0.13 0.74 -11.69
CA TYR A 222 1.23 -0.18 -11.94
C TYR A 222 1.63 -0.88 -10.64
N SER A 223 1.97 -2.17 -10.70
CA SER A 223 2.49 -2.96 -9.58
C SER A 223 3.79 -3.62 -9.99
N LEU A 224 4.88 -3.29 -9.29
CA LEU A 224 6.23 -3.77 -9.55
C LEU A 224 6.72 -4.61 -8.38
N GLY A 225 7.22 -5.82 -8.69
CA GLY A 225 8.00 -6.58 -7.73
C GLY A 225 7.19 -7.28 -6.64
N GLY A 226 7.88 -7.53 -5.52
CA GLY A 226 7.34 -8.15 -4.31
C GLY A 226 7.73 -9.62 -4.12
N TYR A 227 7.31 -10.14 -2.97
CA TYR A 227 7.63 -11.49 -2.52
C TYR A 227 6.38 -12.26 -2.10
N ASN A 228 6.41 -13.57 -2.33
CA ASN A 228 5.50 -14.54 -1.74
C ASN A 228 6.21 -15.88 -1.51
N PRO A 229 6.31 -16.38 -0.25
CA PRO A 229 7.00 -17.62 0.07
C PRO A 229 6.49 -18.82 -0.73
N ARG A 230 5.17 -18.92 -0.92
CA ARG A 230 4.56 -20.02 -1.68
C ARG A 230 5.01 -20.00 -3.15
N SER A 231 5.15 -18.82 -3.72
CA SER A 231 5.67 -18.65 -5.08
C SER A 231 7.18 -18.87 -5.13
N ALA A 232 7.92 -18.41 -4.12
CA ALA A 232 9.37 -18.55 -4.03
C ALA A 232 9.80 -20.01 -3.97
N LEU A 233 9.10 -20.85 -3.19
CA LEU A 233 9.33 -22.31 -3.17
C LEU A 233 9.21 -22.94 -4.56
N THR A 234 8.20 -22.51 -5.32
CA THR A 234 7.99 -22.98 -6.71
C THR A 234 9.07 -22.46 -7.65
N ALA A 235 9.52 -21.21 -7.46
CA ALA A 235 10.60 -20.60 -8.24
C ALA A 235 11.95 -21.27 -7.96
N ALA A 236 12.27 -21.59 -6.70
CA ALA A 236 13.50 -22.27 -6.29
C ALA A 236 13.66 -23.62 -7.00
N ARG A 237 12.60 -24.43 -7.03
CA ARG A 237 12.57 -25.73 -7.75
C ARG A 237 12.84 -25.61 -9.26
N ARG A 238 12.63 -24.42 -9.83
CA ARG A 238 12.81 -24.12 -11.25
C ARG A 238 14.07 -23.27 -11.51
N GLY A 239 14.90 -23.01 -10.49
CA GLY A 239 16.08 -22.14 -10.59
C GLY A 239 15.75 -20.70 -11.00
N ARG A 240 14.56 -20.21 -10.68
CA ARG A 240 14.09 -18.86 -11.01
C ARG A 240 14.29 -17.89 -9.85
N CYS A 241 14.27 -16.59 -10.14
CA CYS A 241 14.26 -15.56 -9.12
C CYS A 241 13.11 -15.78 -8.12
N LEU A 242 13.41 -15.65 -6.82
CA LEU A 242 12.46 -15.89 -5.73
C LEU A 242 11.51 -14.69 -5.52
N LEU A 243 11.87 -13.53 -6.06
CA LEU A 243 11.02 -12.34 -6.11
C LEU A 243 10.26 -12.28 -7.44
N PHE A 244 9.11 -11.61 -7.43
CA PHE A 244 8.34 -11.40 -8.66
C PHE A 244 9.06 -10.43 -9.60
N GLN A 245 9.65 -10.95 -10.68
CA GLN A 245 10.21 -10.13 -11.75
C GLN A 245 9.14 -9.73 -12.77
N GLU A 246 8.18 -8.93 -12.32
CA GLU A 246 6.99 -8.57 -13.08
C GLU A 246 6.58 -7.11 -12.85
N LEU A 247 6.17 -6.44 -13.92
CA LEU A 247 5.44 -5.18 -13.91
C LEU A 247 4.03 -5.41 -14.47
N TRP A 248 3.03 -5.26 -13.60
CA TRP A 248 1.62 -5.34 -13.97
C TRP A 248 1.01 -3.95 -14.10
N SER A 249 0.08 -3.76 -15.02
CA SER A 249 -0.78 -2.58 -15.10
C SER A 249 -2.25 -2.94 -14.89
N TYR A 250 -2.99 -2.10 -14.18
CA TYR A 250 -4.42 -2.22 -13.94
C TYR A 250 -5.12 -1.00 -14.52
N ASN A 251 -5.98 -1.21 -15.51
CA ASN A 251 -6.72 -0.13 -16.14
C ASN A 251 -7.98 0.21 -15.33
N PHE A 252 -8.10 1.48 -14.91
CA PHE A 252 -9.21 1.92 -14.06
C PHE A 252 -10.57 1.89 -14.73
N ALA A 253 -10.63 2.03 -16.07
CA ALA A 253 -11.88 2.09 -16.80
C ALA A 253 -12.42 0.69 -17.12
N THR A 254 -11.54 -0.26 -17.43
CA THR A 254 -11.93 -1.63 -17.80
C THR A 254 -11.91 -2.60 -16.61
N ASN A 255 -11.29 -2.23 -15.48
CA ASN A 255 -11.00 -3.10 -14.34
C ASN A 255 -10.19 -4.35 -14.72
N HIS A 256 -9.29 -4.23 -15.70
CA HIS A 256 -8.43 -5.33 -16.14
C HIS A 256 -6.98 -5.12 -15.75
N TRP A 257 -6.35 -6.21 -15.32
CA TRP A 257 -4.91 -6.33 -15.18
C TRP A 257 -4.29 -6.80 -16.50
N LYS A 258 -3.08 -6.33 -16.78
CA LYS A 258 -2.25 -6.76 -17.89
C LYS A 258 -0.82 -6.91 -17.37
N LEU A 259 -0.16 -8.01 -17.72
CA LEU A 259 1.28 -8.14 -17.52
C LEU A 259 1.99 -7.33 -18.62
N GLU A 260 2.66 -6.25 -18.24
CA GLU A 260 3.35 -5.38 -19.20
C GLU A 260 4.77 -5.89 -19.46
N LEU A 261 5.55 -6.09 -18.39
CA LEU A 261 6.95 -6.48 -18.47
C LEU A 261 7.23 -7.62 -17.49
N ASN A 262 8.12 -8.53 -17.87
CA ASN A 262 8.64 -9.60 -17.03
C ASN A 262 10.06 -9.98 -17.45
N ALA A 263 10.68 -10.92 -16.75
CA ALA A 263 12.03 -11.39 -17.09
C ALA A 263 12.14 -11.98 -18.51
N ASP A 264 11.05 -12.49 -19.09
CA ASP A 264 11.05 -13.10 -20.43
C ASP A 264 11.06 -12.05 -21.55
N ASN A 265 10.34 -10.94 -21.37
CA ASN A 265 10.18 -9.90 -22.39
C ASN A 265 11.01 -8.62 -22.14
N ALA A 266 11.67 -8.51 -20.98
CA ALA A 266 12.51 -7.37 -20.62
C ALA A 266 13.81 -7.83 -19.94
N SER A 267 14.90 -7.83 -20.71
CA SER A 267 16.20 -8.39 -20.30
C SER A 267 16.87 -7.71 -19.10
N ASN A 268 16.58 -6.42 -18.84
CA ASN A 268 17.14 -5.69 -17.69
C ASN A 268 16.21 -5.67 -16.47
N MET A 269 15.27 -6.61 -16.36
CA MET A 269 14.46 -6.71 -15.15
C MET A 269 15.35 -6.96 -13.91
N PRO A 270 15.29 -6.10 -12.88
CA PRO A 270 16.13 -6.28 -11.70
C PRO A 270 15.70 -7.50 -10.88
N THR A 271 16.63 -7.98 -10.06
CA THR A 271 16.41 -9.06 -9.08
C THR A 271 16.04 -8.51 -7.70
N GLU A 272 16.39 -7.26 -7.41
CA GLU A 272 16.22 -6.61 -6.10
C GLU A 272 14.85 -5.92 -5.96
N LEU A 273 13.78 -6.67 -6.26
CA LEU A 273 12.42 -6.15 -6.41
C LEU A 273 11.56 -6.19 -5.14
N ALA A 274 12.17 -6.40 -3.97
CA ALA A 274 11.53 -6.23 -2.67
C ALA A 274 12.01 -4.93 -2.02
N SER A 275 11.08 -4.17 -1.46
CA SER A 275 11.37 -2.91 -0.76
C SER A 275 12.04 -1.86 -1.63
N ASN A 276 11.92 -1.95 -2.96
CA ASN A 276 12.39 -0.89 -3.84
C ASN A 276 11.55 0.39 -3.67
N ALA A 277 12.03 1.48 -4.22
CA ALA A 277 11.27 2.72 -4.38
C ALA A 277 10.80 2.86 -5.83
N LEU A 278 9.65 3.51 -6.05
CA LEU A 278 9.06 3.66 -7.37
C LEU A 278 8.45 5.06 -7.53
N ALA A 279 8.79 5.73 -8.63
CA ALA A 279 8.28 7.04 -9.01
C ALA A 279 7.78 6.99 -10.46
N ILE A 280 6.86 7.90 -10.80
CA ILE A 280 6.36 8.08 -12.17
C ILE A 280 6.52 9.54 -12.57
N HIS A 281 7.01 9.77 -13.78
CA HIS A 281 7.13 11.10 -14.36
C HIS A 281 6.88 11.02 -15.87
N ASN A 282 5.88 11.74 -16.37
CA ASN A 282 5.47 11.71 -17.78
C ASN A 282 5.24 10.28 -18.33
N ASP A 283 4.48 9.47 -17.59
CA ASP A 283 4.19 8.06 -17.91
C ASP A 283 5.44 7.14 -18.02
N VAL A 284 6.60 7.60 -17.55
CA VAL A 284 7.81 6.80 -17.41
C VAL A 284 8.01 6.46 -15.93
N LEU A 285 8.18 5.17 -15.64
CA LEU A 285 8.39 4.70 -14.27
C LEU A 285 9.89 4.61 -14.00
N ILE A 286 10.30 5.03 -12.82
CA ILE A 286 11.68 4.96 -12.35
C ILE A 286 11.68 4.24 -11.01
N SER A 287 12.41 3.12 -10.90
CA SER A 287 12.66 2.46 -9.62
C SER A 287 14.09 2.70 -9.15
N HIS A 288 14.28 2.65 -7.84
CA HIS A 288 15.60 2.77 -7.22
C HIS A 288 15.72 1.89 -5.98
N GLY A 289 16.90 1.29 -5.82
CA GLY A 289 17.24 0.43 -4.70
C GLY A 289 16.38 -0.83 -4.60
N GLY A 290 16.34 -1.40 -3.40
CA GLY A 290 15.64 -2.65 -3.12
C GLY A 290 16.60 -3.77 -2.76
N THR A 291 16.03 -4.92 -2.41
CA THR A 291 16.78 -6.13 -2.01
C THR A 291 16.29 -7.35 -2.76
N GLY A 292 17.20 -8.29 -3.03
CA GLY A 292 16.92 -9.66 -3.42
C GLY A 292 16.49 -10.51 -2.23
N TYR A 293 16.38 -11.83 -2.45
CA TYR A 293 16.18 -12.83 -1.41
C TYR A 293 17.42 -13.73 -1.31
N PRO A 294 17.94 -14.05 -0.11
CA PRO A 294 17.47 -13.58 1.20
C PRO A 294 17.59 -12.06 1.38
N PHE A 295 16.75 -11.48 2.25
CA PHE A 295 16.60 -10.03 2.35
C PHE A 295 17.80 -9.40 3.05
N GLY A 296 18.30 -8.28 2.51
CA GLY A 296 19.48 -7.58 3.02
C GLY A 296 20.81 -8.09 2.46
N GLU A 297 20.85 -9.33 1.94
CA GLU A 297 22.09 -9.90 1.39
C GLU A 297 22.49 -9.30 0.03
N SER A 298 21.51 -9.09 -0.85
CA SER A 298 21.72 -8.47 -2.16
C SER A 298 20.92 -7.19 -2.25
N CYS A 299 21.53 -6.08 -1.86
CA CYS A 299 20.95 -4.75 -2.00
C CYS A 299 21.37 -4.09 -3.32
N SER A 300 20.54 -3.19 -3.84
CA SER A 300 20.86 -2.39 -5.02
C SER A 300 20.93 -0.89 -4.70
N ASN A 301 21.75 -0.15 -5.45
CA ASN A 301 21.69 1.31 -5.58
C ASN A 301 21.40 1.74 -7.04
N ASP A 302 21.01 0.80 -7.90
CA ASP A 302 20.74 1.08 -9.29
C ASP A 302 19.43 1.86 -9.47
N CYS A 303 19.30 2.49 -10.63
CA CYS A 303 18.05 3.07 -11.11
C CYS A 303 17.61 2.37 -12.39
N TYR A 304 16.35 1.99 -12.46
CA TYR A 304 15.75 1.35 -13.63
C TYR A 304 14.61 2.20 -14.17
N VAL A 305 14.58 2.36 -15.49
CA VAL A 305 13.50 3.03 -16.22
C VAL A 305 12.63 1.98 -16.90
N TYR A 306 11.33 2.02 -16.65
CA TYR A 306 10.35 1.13 -17.25
C TYR A 306 9.46 1.94 -18.18
N ARG A 307 9.32 1.47 -19.41
CA ARG A 307 8.42 2.02 -20.41
C ARG A 307 7.42 0.93 -20.80
N THR A 308 6.14 1.28 -20.83
CA THR A 308 5.05 0.33 -21.15
C THR A 308 4.35 0.66 -22.48
N SER A 309 4.82 1.67 -23.22
CA SER A 309 4.28 1.99 -24.55
C SER A 309 4.72 0.95 -25.57
N ASP A 310 3.79 0.47 -26.40
CA ASP A 310 4.04 -0.62 -27.37
C ASP A 310 5.25 -0.37 -28.29
N THR A 311 5.58 0.89 -28.59
CA THR A 311 6.70 1.27 -29.46
C THR A 311 8.07 1.28 -28.78
N SER A 312 8.12 1.25 -27.45
CA SER A 312 9.37 1.38 -26.69
C SER A 312 9.30 0.62 -25.36
N ALA A 313 8.54 -0.47 -25.32
CA ALA A 313 8.35 -1.26 -24.12
C ALA A 313 9.67 -1.90 -23.70
N GLY A 314 9.97 -1.86 -22.41
CA GLY A 314 11.18 -2.47 -21.88
C GLY A 314 11.68 -1.81 -20.61
N VAL A 315 12.78 -2.39 -20.11
CA VAL A 315 13.48 -1.93 -18.92
C VAL A 315 14.90 -1.54 -19.28
N GLU A 316 15.33 -0.38 -18.79
CA GLU A 316 16.65 0.17 -19.00
C GLU A 316 17.29 0.47 -17.64
N ARG A 317 18.45 -0.13 -17.36
CA ARG A 317 19.28 0.28 -16.23
C ARG A 317 19.99 1.59 -16.58
N LEU A 318 19.77 2.63 -15.80
CA LEU A 318 20.44 3.92 -16.01
C LEU A 318 21.93 3.78 -15.73
N LYS A 319 22.74 4.26 -16.67
CA LYS A 319 24.18 4.42 -16.47
C LYS A 319 24.41 5.70 -15.71
N VAL A 320 24.78 5.58 -14.43
CA VAL A 320 24.97 6.71 -13.53
C VAL A 320 26.43 6.82 -13.08
N THR A 321 26.83 8.03 -12.67
CA THR A 321 28.17 8.35 -12.15
C THR A 321 28.05 9.29 -10.95
N GLY A 322 29.17 9.70 -10.34
CA GLY A 322 29.19 10.62 -9.20
C GLY A 322 29.15 9.90 -7.85
N ASP A 323 28.57 10.56 -6.85
CA ASP A 323 28.52 10.09 -5.46
C ASP A 323 27.28 9.22 -5.24
N LEU A 324 27.34 7.98 -5.70
CA LEU A 324 26.23 7.04 -5.60
C LEU A 324 25.91 6.74 -4.12
N PRO A 325 24.62 6.61 -3.75
CA PRO A 325 24.26 6.09 -2.44
C PRO A 325 24.74 4.64 -2.29
N THR A 326 25.00 4.22 -1.05
CA THR A 326 25.24 2.81 -0.72
C THR A 326 24.04 1.96 -1.17
N ALA A 327 24.31 0.75 -1.65
CA ALA A 327 23.27 -0.20 -2.01
C ALA A 327 22.38 -0.51 -0.79
N GLN A 328 21.09 -0.21 -0.91
CA GLN A 328 20.15 -0.26 0.21
C GLN A 328 18.72 -0.51 -0.26
N TYR A 329 17.86 -0.88 0.68
CA TYR A 329 16.44 -1.11 0.44
C TYR A 329 15.55 -0.33 1.40
N GLY A 330 14.31 -0.14 0.97
CA GLY A 330 13.35 0.74 1.60
C GLY A 330 13.66 2.24 1.58
N PRO A 331 14.38 2.82 0.59
CA PRO A 331 14.49 4.26 0.52
C PRO A 331 13.14 4.91 0.17
N GLY A 332 12.94 6.14 0.60
CA GLY A 332 11.90 7.01 0.07
C GLY A 332 12.44 7.81 -1.11
N ILE A 333 11.68 7.98 -2.20
CA ILE A 333 12.09 8.80 -3.34
C ILE A 333 11.09 9.89 -3.68
N VAL A 334 11.60 11.05 -4.12
CA VAL A 334 10.81 12.21 -4.55
C VAL A 334 11.45 12.80 -5.80
N ILE A 335 10.65 13.05 -6.84
CA ILE A 335 11.12 13.79 -8.03
C ILE A 335 10.75 15.26 -7.86
N HIS A 336 11.75 16.14 -7.94
CA HIS A 336 11.56 17.59 -7.97
C HIS A 336 12.47 18.23 -9.02
N LYS A 337 11.86 19.00 -9.93
CA LYS A 337 12.55 19.56 -11.12
C LYS A 337 13.21 18.42 -11.91
N HIS A 338 14.50 18.51 -12.18
CA HIS A 338 15.29 17.49 -12.87
C HIS A 338 16.05 16.55 -11.93
N TYR A 339 15.70 16.52 -10.63
CA TYR A 339 16.36 15.66 -9.64
C TYR A 339 15.41 14.60 -9.09
N LEU A 340 15.93 13.38 -8.92
CA LEU A 340 15.34 12.34 -8.08
C LEU A 340 16.09 12.31 -6.76
N TYR A 341 15.42 12.70 -5.68
CA TYR A 341 15.94 12.61 -4.32
C TYR A 341 15.66 11.23 -3.75
N THR A 342 16.60 10.68 -3.00
CA THR A 342 16.45 9.45 -2.22
C THR A 342 16.80 9.75 -0.77
N ILE A 343 15.98 9.25 0.15
CA ILE A 343 16.11 9.49 1.59
C ILE A 343 15.95 8.20 2.38
N GLY A 344 16.99 7.91 3.16
CA GLY A 344 17.05 6.81 4.11
C GLY A 344 16.95 5.42 3.49
N GLY A 345 16.66 4.42 4.33
CA GLY A 345 16.70 3.01 3.96
C GLY A 345 17.62 2.23 4.88
N THR A 346 17.90 0.99 4.50
CA THR A 346 18.80 0.11 5.25
C THR A 346 19.60 -0.80 4.32
N THR A 347 20.82 -1.14 4.75
CA THR A 347 21.66 -2.16 4.14
C THR A 347 21.34 -3.57 4.64
N GLY A 348 20.37 -3.71 5.56
CA GLY A 348 20.10 -4.93 6.34
C GLY A 348 20.77 -4.91 7.71
N PHE A 349 21.86 -4.15 7.84
CA PHE A 349 22.63 -4.00 9.08
C PHE A 349 22.55 -2.58 9.63
N ASP A 350 22.77 -1.60 8.75
CA ASP A 350 22.76 -0.18 9.10
C ASP A 350 21.49 0.49 8.57
N TYR A 351 21.02 1.50 9.30
CA TYR A 351 19.90 2.33 8.92
C TYR A 351 20.40 3.74 8.63
N SER A 352 19.89 4.35 7.55
CA SER A 352 20.30 5.69 7.13
C SER A 352 19.10 6.63 7.04
N CYS A 353 19.37 7.92 7.15
CA CYS A 353 18.49 9.02 6.72
C CYS A 353 19.25 9.99 5.80
N ASP A 354 20.33 9.52 5.16
CA ASP A 354 21.12 10.32 4.24
C ASP A 354 20.28 10.75 3.04
N VAL A 355 20.66 11.90 2.47
CA VAL A 355 20.00 12.48 1.31
C VAL A 355 20.96 12.51 0.14
N TYR A 356 20.58 11.80 -0.91
CA TYR A 356 21.26 11.86 -2.20
C TYR A 356 20.28 12.36 -3.25
N ARG A 357 20.82 12.90 -4.34
CA ARG A 357 20.00 13.23 -5.52
C ARG A 357 20.67 12.82 -6.81
N LEU A 358 19.89 12.27 -7.72
CA LEU A 358 20.30 11.97 -9.08
C LEU A 358 19.81 13.09 -9.99
N ASN A 359 20.72 13.76 -10.69
CA ASN A 359 20.36 14.62 -11.79
C ASN A 359 19.92 13.76 -12.99
N LEU A 360 18.63 13.78 -13.32
CA LEU A 360 18.03 12.97 -14.38
C LEU A 360 18.44 13.42 -15.80
N GLN A 361 19.05 14.60 -15.95
CA GLN A 361 19.55 15.09 -17.24
C GLN A 361 21.00 14.67 -17.50
N THR A 362 21.83 14.65 -16.46
CA THR A 362 23.26 14.32 -16.58
C THR A 362 23.60 12.90 -16.12
N SER A 363 22.67 12.22 -15.45
CA SER A 363 22.88 10.92 -14.81
C SER A 363 24.01 10.93 -13.77
N VAL A 364 24.16 12.06 -13.06
CA VAL A 364 25.16 12.23 -12.00
C VAL A 364 24.46 12.25 -10.64
N TRP A 365 24.88 11.36 -9.75
CA TRP A 365 24.52 11.36 -8.35
C TRP A 365 25.36 12.37 -7.59
N GLU A 366 24.72 13.05 -6.65
CA GLU A 366 25.34 13.98 -5.72
C GLU A 366 24.94 13.55 -4.30
N ASN A 367 25.93 13.51 -3.41
CA ASN A 367 25.65 13.46 -1.99
C ASN A 367 25.22 14.85 -1.51
N VAL A 368 23.98 14.96 -1.02
CA VAL A 368 23.40 16.26 -0.62
C VAL A 368 23.55 16.47 0.87
N TYR A 369 23.34 15.42 1.67
CA TYR A 369 23.50 15.45 3.11
C TYR A 369 23.80 14.05 3.67
N ILE A 370 24.78 13.95 4.57
CA ILE A 370 25.07 12.73 5.35
C ILE A 370 24.68 13.00 6.80
N CYS A 371 23.77 12.18 7.32
CA CYS A 371 23.39 12.21 8.73
C CYS A 371 24.51 11.65 9.60
N ARG A 372 24.73 12.30 10.75
CA ARG A 372 25.75 11.93 11.73
C ARG A 372 25.07 11.63 13.07
N PRO A 373 25.30 10.44 13.68
CA PRO A 373 24.65 10.06 14.94
C PRO A 373 24.86 11.06 16.09
N GLU A 374 25.98 11.78 16.09
CA GLU A 374 26.34 12.73 17.15
C GLU A 374 25.61 14.09 17.00
N MET A 375 25.04 14.36 15.83
CA MET A 375 24.34 15.60 15.55
C MET A 375 22.88 15.48 15.97
N ARG A 376 22.51 16.22 17.03
CA ARG A 376 21.14 16.21 17.59
C ARG A 376 20.05 16.57 16.57
N ASP A 377 20.39 17.39 15.56
CA ASP A 377 19.45 17.83 14.54
C ASP A 377 19.32 16.85 13.36
N ASP A 378 20.18 15.84 13.29
CA ASP A 378 20.08 14.81 12.26
C ASP A 378 19.03 13.77 12.68
N PRO A 379 18.15 13.34 11.78
CA PRO A 379 17.24 12.24 12.07
C PRO A 379 18.01 10.92 12.14
N GLU A 380 17.63 10.11 13.12
CA GLU A 380 18.07 8.72 13.17
C GLU A 380 17.65 7.97 11.91
N GLY A 381 18.56 7.11 11.44
CA GLY A 381 18.35 6.27 10.28
C GLY A 381 17.17 5.33 10.46
N ARG A 382 16.40 5.11 9.40
CA ARG A 382 15.16 4.34 9.49
C ARG A 382 14.79 3.62 8.20
N TYR A 383 14.01 2.56 8.38
CA TYR A 383 13.48 1.71 7.33
C TYR A 383 11.95 1.71 7.36
N ARG A 384 11.34 1.55 6.18
CA ARG A 384 9.87 1.55 5.97
C ARG A 384 9.17 2.75 6.60
N HIS A 385 9.86 3.88 6.58
CA HIS A 385 9.23 5.19 6.55
C HIS A 385 8.60 5.42 5.18
N GLU A 386 7.77 6.44 5.11
CA GLU A 386 7.23 6.97 3.87
C GLU A 386 7.59 8.45 3.75
N VAL A 387 7.69 8.96 2.52
CA VAL A 387 8.07 10.35 2.26
C VAL A 387 6.97 11.13 1.57
N VAL A 388 6.80 12.40 1.93
CA VAL A 388 5.88 13.34 1.28
C VAL A 388 6.55 14.70 1.10
N TYR A 389 6.22 15.39 0.00
CA TYR A 389 6.88 16.61 -0.44
C TYR A 389 5.90 17.75 -0.62
N ASP A 390 6.11 18.87 0.08
CA ASP A 390 5.19 20.02 0.04
C ASP A 390 5.58 21.12 -0.95
N GLY A 391 6.66 20.94 -1.71
CA GLY A 391 7.24 21.96 -2.58
C GLY A 391 8.47 22.66 -2.01
N LYS A 392 8.78 22.45 -0.73
CA LYS A 392 9.98 22.96 -0.04
C LYS A 392 10.66 21.89 0.81
N HIS A 393 9.87 21.12 1.54
CA HIS A 393 10.31 20.14 2.52
C HIS A 393 9.92 18.72 2.10
N ILE A 394 10.87 17.78 2.17
CA ILE A 394 10.58 16.34 2.09
C ILE A 394 10.43 15.82 3.51
N PHE A 395 9.20 15.58 3.94
CA PHE A 395 8.87 15.02 5.25
C PHE A 395 9.07 13.51 5.25
N VAL A 396 9.63 13.00 6.35
CA VAL A 396 9.82 11.58 6.59
C VAL A 396 8.85 11.14 7.68
N LEU A 397 7.92 10.26 7.34
CA LEU A 397 6.84 9.81 8.21
C LEU A 397 7.15 8.41 8.76
N GLY A 398 7.08 8.26 10.09
CA GLY A 398 7.18 6.98 10.78
C GLY A 398 8.46 6.21 10.45
N GLY A 399 8.30 4.90 10.23
CA GLY A 399 9.41 3.98 10.01
C GLY A 399 10.04 3.53 11.32
N GLY A 400 11.11 2.76 11.23
CA GLY A 400 11.79 2.25 12.41
C GLY A 400 13.08 1.53 12.09
N THR A 401 13.72 1.03 13.13
CA THR A 401 14.83 0.08 13.05
C THR A 401 14.33 -1.33 13.39
N SER A 402 15.23 -2.28 13.62
CA SER A 402 14.89 -3.58 14.19
C SER A 402 14.26 -3.42 15.58
N ASN A 403 14.80 -2.52 16.39
CA ASN A 403 14.48 -2.39 17.82
C ASN A 403 13.52 -1.24 18.15
N SER A 404 13.25 -0.34 17.21
CA SER A 404 12.48 0.87 17.47
C SER A 404 11.51 1.19 16.34
N VAL A 405 10.43 1.89 16.68
CA VAL A 405 9.47 2.44 15.72
C VAL A 405 9.19 3.89 16.10
N TYR A 406 9.33 4.79 15.14
CA TYR A 406 9.23 6.22 15.35
C TYR A 406 7.76 6.67 15.40
N ASP A 407 7.49 7.65 16.25
CA ASP A 407 6.18 8.28 16.33
C ASP A 407 5.92 9.24 15.15
N LEU A 408 4.69 9.76 15.12
CA LEU A 408 4.22 10.70 14.11
C LEU A 408 3.85 12.06 14.73
N GLN A 409 4.28 12.31 15.96
CA GLN A 409 4.06 13.56 16.68
C GLN A 409 5.10 14.61 16.29
N ARG A 410 6.37 14.22 16.20
CA ARG A 410 7.46 15.11 15.76
C ARG A 410 8.16 14.50 14.56
N ILE A 411 7.98 15.10 13.39
CA ILE A 411 8.44 14.54 12.11
C ILE A 411 9.63 15.32 11.56
N PRO A 412 10.72 14.64 11.14
CA PRO A 412 11.82 15.28 10.44
C PRO A 412 11.42 15.62 9.01
N ALA A 413 11.95 16.72 8.49
CA ALA A 413 11.74 17.13 7.11
C ALA A 413 12.99 17.76 6.53
N TYR A 414 13.41 17.29 5.36
CA TYR A 414 14.58 17.80 4.68
C TYR A 414 14.22 19.06 3.88
N ASN A 415 14.86 20.17 4.20
CA ASN A 415 14.62 21.47 3.56
C ASN A 415 15.50 21.60 2.31
N LEU A 416 14.89 21.57 1.14
CA LEU A 416 15.61 21.59 -0.15
C LEU A 416 16.31 22.93 -0.44
N ASP A 417 15.86 24.03 0.19
CA ASP A 417 16.47 25.35 0.00
C ASP A 417 17.69 25.54 0.90
N ALA A 418 17.59 25.07 2.16
CA ALA A 418 18.65 25.22 3.17
C ALA A 418 19.67 24.07 3.15
N ASN A 419 19.34 22.95 2.49
CA ASN A 419 20.08 21.70 2.54
C ASN A 419 20.33 21.19 3.97
N SER A 420 19.31 21.28 4.83
CA SER A 420 19.37 20.90 6.24
C SER A 420 18.11 20.17 6.68
N TRP A 421 18.21 19.45 7.81
CA TRP A 421 17.06 18.85 8.48
C TRP A 421 16.35 19.87 9.37
N ASP A 422 15.04 19.93 9.23
CA ASP A 422 14.12 20.63 10.14
C ASP A 422 13.25 19.59 10.88
N TYR A 423 12.65 19.98 12.00
CA TYR A 423 11.65 19.18 12.71
C TYR A 423 10.36 19.95 12.89
N PHE A 424 9.23 19.24 12.73
CA PHE A 424 7.91 19.82 12.91
C PHE A 424 7.08 19.01 13.89
N ASP A 425 6.57 19.69 14.91
CA ASP A 425 5.53 19.14 15.76
C ASP A 425 4.19 19.14 14.99
N THR A 426 3.48 18.03 15.09
CA THR A 426 2.14 17.84 14.54
C THR A 426 1.09 18.05 15.62
N LEU A 427 -0.14 18.24 15.18
CA LEU A 427 -1.31 18.46 16.01
C LEU A 427 -2.22 17.22 15.94
N PRO A 428 -2.83 16.81 17.07
CA PRO A 428 -3.70 15.64 17.14
C PRO A 428 -5.06 15.98 16.56
N ASP A 429 -5.77 14.99 16.02
CA ASP A 429 -7.13 15.17 15.48
C ASP A 429 -8.02 15.97 16.43
N ARG A 430 -8.55 17.09 15.94
CA ARG A 430 -9.44 17.99 16.72
C ARG A 430 -10.71 17.29 17.19
N LYS A 431 -11.09 16.18 16.56
CA LYS A 431 -12.25 15.38 16.94
C LYS A 431 -11.91 14.28 17.94
N SER A 432 -10.62 14.01 18.20
CA SER A 432 -10.19 12.96 19.12
C SER A 432 -10.41 13.31 20.60
N CYS A 433 -10.68 14.57 20.93
CA CYS A 433 -10.90 15.05 22.31
C CYS A 433 -12.03 14.31 23.06
N ALA A 434 -12.80 13.45 22.36
CA ALA A 434 -13.87 12.62 22.89
C ALA A 434 -13.48 11.15 23.13
N TRP A 435 -12.24 10.74 22.85
CA TRP A 435 -11.78 9.35 22.98
C TRP A 435 -10.97 9.17 24.27
N SER A 436 -10.95 7.93 24.78
CA SER A 436 -10.47 7.54 26.13
C SER A 436 -9.10 8.12 26.54
N GLN A 437 -8.75 8.05 27.84
CA GLN A 437 -7.44 8.48 28.39
C GLN A 437 -6.20 7.96 27.63
N ASN A 438 -6.34 6.92 26.78
CA ASN A 438 -5.25 6.35 25.98
C ASN A 438 -5.19 6.82 24.52
N ASP A 439 -6.19 7.54 24.00
CA ASP A 439 -6.19 8.05 22.62
C ASP A 439 -5.79 9.53 22.58
N LYS A 440 -4.52 9.77 22.27
CA LYS A 440 -3.96 11.12 22.17
C LYS A 440 -4.36 11.85 20.88
N GLY A 441 -5.13 11.23 19.98
CA GLY A 441 -5.53 11.81 18.69
C GLY A 441 -4.47 11.78 17.60
N TYR A 442 -3.43 10.98 17.78
CA TYR A 442 -2.39 10.77 16.78
C TYR A 442 -2.46 9.35 16.24
N PRO A 443 -2.04 9.12 14.99
CA PRO A 443 -1.72 7.77 14.57
C PRO A 443 -0.61 7.22 15.47
N ARG A 444 -0.79 5.99 15.98
CA ARG A 444 0.24 5.31 16.78
C ARG A 444 1.55 5.15 15.98
N PRO A 445 2.72 5.10 16.66
CA PRO A 445 4.01 4.82 16.02
C PRO A 445 3.92 3.59 15.14
N ARG A 446 4.43 3.67 13.91
CA ARG A 446 4.28 2.59 12.93
C ARG A 446 5.37 2.58 11.87
N LYS A 447 5.69 1.36 11.39
CA LYS A 447 6.48 1.08 10.19
C LYS A 447 5.70 0.17 9.24
N CYS A 448 6.19 0.01 8.01
CA CYS A 448 5.59 -0.87 6.99
C CYS A 448 4.14 -0.53 6.62
N PHE A 449 3.73 0.71 6.89
CA PHE A 449 2.48 1.29 6.40
C PHE A 449 2.69 1.84 4.98
N SER A 450 1.61 2.22 4.31
CA SER A 450 1.70 2.93 3.03
C SER A 450 1.22 4.37 3.16
N CYS A 451 1.78 5.25 2.34
CA CYS A 451 1.43 6.67 2.31
C CYS A 451 1.14 7.12 0.87
N VAL A 452 0.18 8.01 0.70
CA VAL A 452 -0.03 8.73 -0.56
C VAL A 452 -0.16 10.23 -0.31
N GLN A 453 0.37 11.02 -1.24
CA GLN A 453 0.25 12.46 -1.24
C GLN A 453 -0.92 12.91 -2.11
N HIS A 454 -1.73 13.83 -1.61
CA HIS A 454 -2.83 14.46 -2.33
C HIS A 454 -2.74 15.98 -2.21
N GLN A 455 -2.95 16.70 -3.31
CA GLN A 455 -3.18 18.14 -3.28
C GLN A 455 -4.69 18.40 -3.25
N SER A 456 -5.16 18.96 -2.15
CA SER A 456 -6.57 19.31 -1.98
C SER A 456 -6.96 20.53 -2.83
N SER A 457 -8.25 20.79 -2.95
CA SER A 457 -8.79 21.85 -3.81
C SER A 457 -8.37 23.27 -3.42
N ASN A 458 -7.96 23.49 -2.17
CA ASN A 458 -7.44 24.77 -1.70
C ASN A 458 -5.93 24.94 -1.93
N GLY A 459 -5.26 23.94 -2.53
CA GLY A 459 -3.82 23.92 -2.79
C GLY A 459 -2.98 23.24 -1.70
N ASP A 460 -3.57 22.88 -0.56
CA ASP A 460 -2.84 22.22 0.54
C ASP A 460 -2.42 20.81 0.15
N ILE A 461 -1.20 20.46 0.57
CA ILE A 461 -0.68 19.10 0.46
C ILE A 461 -1.08 18.30 1.70
N GLU A 462 -1.68 17.15 1.46
CA GLU A 462 -2.16 16.22 2.48
C GLU A 462 -1.53 14.84 2.28
N ALA A 463 -1.05 14.23 3.37
CA ALA A 463 -0.51 12.88 3.39
C ALA A 463 -1.55 11.93 3.98
N PHE A 464 -1.91 10.87 3.26
CA PHE A 464 -2.80 9.82 3.75
C PHE A 464 -1.99 8.57 4.06
N ILE A 465 -2.06 8.08 5.30
CA ILE A 465 -1.39 6.86 5.73
C ILE A 465 -2.40 5.78 6.06
N THR A 466 -2.03 4.52 5.82
CA THR A 466 -2.91 3.37 6.11
C THR A 466 -2.12 2.15 6.55
N GLY A 467 -2.67 1.44 7.53
CA GLY A 467 -2.12 0.20 8.09
C GLY A 467 -0.74 0.35 8.72
N GLY A 468 0.06 -0.71 8.64
CA GLY A 468 1.38 -0.86 9.28
C GLY A 468 1.35 -1.66 10.57
N LEU A 469 2.48 -1.66 11.29
CA LEU A 469 2.65 -2.32 12.58
C LEU A 469 3.49 -1.48 13.55
N GLN A 470 3.32 -1.70 14.85
CA GLN A 470 3.98 -0.93 15.92
C GLN A 470 5.41 -1.41 16.25
N GLY A 471 5.80 -2.59 15.75
CA GLY A 471 7.14 -3.16 15.98
C GLY A 471 7.23 -4.08 17.20
N ASP A 472 6.15 -4.21 17.96
CA ASP A 472 5.94 -5.22 19.02
C ASP A 472 5.46 -6.58 18.47
N PHE A 473 5.47 -6.74 17.14
CA PHE A 473 5.00 -7.90 16.38
C PHE A 473 3.58 -8.40 16.72
N SER A 474 2.79 -7.60 17.45
CA SER A 474 1.45 -7.96 17.92
C SER A 474 0.41 -6.88 17.61
N THR A 475 0.84 -5.62 17.45
CA THR A 475 -0.05 -4.52 17.11
C THR A 475 0.02 -4.22 15.61
N TYR A 476 -1.06 -4.56 14.91
CA TYR A 476 -1.27 -4.31 13.48
C TYR A 476 -2.39 -3.30 13.26
N PHE A 477 -2.23 -2.43 12.28
CA PHE A 477 -3.15 -1.33 12.03
C PHE A 477 -4.03 -1.56 10.79
N SER A 478 -5.28 -1.09 10.88
CA SER A 478 -6.25 -1.03 9.77
C SER A 478 -6.84 0.37 9.58
N ASP A 479 -6.43 1.33 10.40
CA ASP A 479 -6.88 2.72 10.38
C ASP A 479 -6.32 3.47 9.16
N ILE A 480 -7.03 4.55 8.80
CA ILE A 480 -6.61 5.48 7.75
C ILE A 480 -6.57 6.88 8.36
N TRP A 481 -5.42 7.53 8.25
CA TRP A 481 -5.19 8.87 8.77
C TRP A 481 -4.79 9.83 7.66
N LYS A 482 -5.04 11.11 7.89
CA LYS A 482 -4.63 12.20 7.02
C LYS A 482 -3.88 13.26 7.81
N LEU A 483 -2.73 13.72 7.31
CA LEU A 483 -1.99 14.87 7.79
C LEU A 483 -2.07 16.01 6.77
N ASN A 484 -2.57 17.17 7.17
CA ASN A 484 -2.42 18.38 6.37
C ASN A 484 -1.02 18.98 6.63
N LEU A 485 -0.16 19.05 5.62
CA LEU A 485 1.23 19.50 5.80
C LEU A 485 1.35 20.99 6.07
N ARG A 486 0.36 21.82 5.69
CA ARG A 486 0.40 23.25 6.02
C ARG A 486 0.07 23.47 7.49
N THR A 487 -1.02 22.89 7.99
CA THR A 487 -1.47 23.08 9.37
C THR A 487 -0.83 22.10 10.36
N LYS A 488 -0.07 21.12 9.86
CA LYS A 488 0.52 20.01 10.61
C LYS A 488 -0.51 19.22 11.43
N GLN A 489 -1.75 19.14 10.94
CA GLN A 489 -2.89 18.60 11.67
C GLN A 489 -3.22 17.19 11.19
N TRP A 490 -3.20 16.20 12.10
CA TRP A 490 -3.72 14.87 11.85
C TRP A 490 -5.26 14.85 11.90
N SER A 491 -5.88 13.92 11.19
CA SER A 491 -7.31 13.63 11.22
C SER A 491 -7.55 12.17 10.86
N ILE A 492 -8.34 11.45 11.66
CA ILE A 492 -8.71 10.06 11.34
C ILE A 492 -9.86 10.04 10.33
N ILE A 493 -9.79 9.14 9.34
CA ILE A 493 -10.86 8.94 8.37
C ILE A 493 -11.88 7.96 8.97
N GLN A 494 -12.87 8.50 9.68
CA GLN A 494 -13.89 7.68 10.39
C GLN A 494 -14.79 6.86 9.46
N THR A 495 -14.87 7.21 8.18
CA THR A 495 -15.75 6.57 7.19
C THR A 495 -15.08 5.43 6.43
N ALA A 496 -13.79 5.18 6.66
CA ALA A 496 -13.03 4.13 5.97
C ALA A 496 -11.92 3.55 6.84
N SER A 497 -11.82 2.22 6.81
CA SER A 497 -10.72 1.45 7.36
C SER A 497 -10.45 0.26 6.44
N LEU A 498 -9.25 -0.29 6.53
CA LEU A 498 -8.94 -1.58 5.90
C LEU A 498 -9.83 -2.67 6.54
N PRO A 499 -10.35 -3.63 5.75
CA PRO A 499 -11.20 -4.70 6.30
C PRO A 499 -10.48 -5.57 7.34
N ARG A 500 -9.16 -5.71 7.19
CA ARG A 500 -8.25 -6.38 8.13
C ARG A 500 -6.96 -5.56 8.21
N PRO A 501 -6.21 -5.64 9.33
CA PRO A 501 -4.90 -5.03 9.41
C PRO A 501 -3.95 -5.51 8.31
N LEU A 502 -3.19 -4.59 7.71
CA LEU A 502 -2.24 -4.90 6.64
C LEU A 502 -0.93 -4.16 6.85
N TYR A 503 0.19 -4.82 6.53
CA TYR A 503 1.52 -4.24 6.51
C TYR A 503 2.31 -4.73 5.29
N PHE A 504 3.37 -4.01 4.88
CA PHE A 504 4.09 -4.23 3.62
C PHE A 504 3.20 -4.23 2.37
N HIS A 505 2.00 -3.63 2.46
CA HIS A 505 1.17 -3.28 1.31
C HIS A 505 1.68 -1.98 0.69
N SER A 506 1.21 -1.66 -0.51
CA SER A 506 1.54 -0.41 -1.17
C SER A 506 0.27 0.37 -1.50
N ALA A 507 0.38 1.69 -1.56
CA ALA A 507 -0.71 2.58 -1.95
C ALA A 507 -0.24 3.57 -3.01
N ALA A 508 -1.16 3.98 -3.89
CA ALA A 508 -0.90 4.97 -4.92
C ALA A 508 -2.07 5.95 -5.06
N HIS A 509 -1.73 7.21 -5.36
CA HIS A 509 -2.70 8.24 -5.70
C HIS A 509 -2.76 8.41 -7.21
N SER A 510 -3.96 8.30 -7.79
CA SER A 510 -4.22 8.69 -9.16
C SER A 510 -4.56 10.18 -9.22
N ASP A 511 -4.14 10.87 -10.28
CA ASP A 511 -4.30 12.32 -10.48
C ASP A 511 -5.73 12.86 -10.35
N ASN A 512 -6.74 12.00 -10.39
CA ASN A 512 -8.14 12.36 -10.18
C ASN A 512 -8.57 12.42 -8.70
N GLY A 513 -7.68 12.14 -7.75
CA GLY A 513 -7.98 12.19 -6.31
C GLY A 513 -8.44 10.87 -5.71
N CYS A 514 -8.19 9.75 -6.37
CA CYS A 514 -8.49 8.41 -5.86
C CYS A 514 -7.21 7.76 -5.31
N MET A 515 -7.30 7.15 -4.14
CA MET A 515 -6.26 6.32 -3.54
C MET A 515 -6.55 4.86 -3.86
N TYR A 516 -5.51 4.11 -4.23
CA TYR A 516 -5.54 2.67 -4.43
C TYR A 516 -4.62 1.99 -3.43
N ILE A 517 -5.03 0.84 -2.87
CA ILE A 517 -4.27 0.07 -1.89
C ILE A 517 -4.21 -1.37 -2.37
N PHE A 518 -3.01 -1.94 -2.50
CA PHE A 518 -2.82 -3.28 -3.06
C PHE A 518 -1.88 -4.14 -2.20
N GLY A 519 -2.26 -5.41 -2.08
CA GLY A 519 -1.46 -6.47 -1.50
C GLY A 519 -1.13 -6.33 -0.02
N GLY A 520 0.08 -6.75 0.36
CA GLY A 520 0.57 -6.77 1.74
C GLY A 520 0.34 -8.09 2.46
N ILE A 521 0.73 -8.11 3.74
CA ILE A 521 0.56 -9.24 4.65
C ILE A 521 -0.60 -8.94 5.58
N GLU A 522 -1.57 -9.85 5.60
CA GLU A 522 -2.69 -9.87 6.52
C GLU A 522 -2.32 -10.83 7.68
N TYR A 523 -2.39 -10.31 8.90
CA TYR A 523 -2.31 -11.13 10.11
C TYR A 523 -3.69 -11.69 10.44
N ASN A 524 -3.75 -12.98 10.79
CA ASN A 524 -4.96 -13.66 11.23
C ASN A 524 -4.72 -14.26 12.63
N ASP A 525 -5.77 -14.34 13.44
CA ASP A 525 -5.73 -14.84 14.83
C ASP A 525 -5.29 -16.32 14.93
N LYS A 526 -5.27 -17.05 13.82
CA LYS A 526 -4.70 -18.40 13.68
C LYS A 526 -3.21 -18.39 13.29
N GLU A 527 -2.51 -17.28 13.52
CA GLU A 527 -1.08 -17.04 13.24
C GLU A 527 -0.62 -17.26 11.77
N THR A 528 -1.55 -17.53 10.85
CA THR A 528 -1.22 -17.72 9.44
C THR A 528 -0.98 -16.38 8.73
N LEU A 529 0.28 -16.09 8.40
CA LEU A 529 0.66 -14.93 7.59
C LEU A 529 0.24 -15.11 6.13
N LYS A 530 -0.81 -14.38 5.70
CA LYS A 530 -1.32 -14.47 4.32
C LYS A 530 -0.98 -13.22 3.51
N ARG A 531 -0.30 -13.43 2.39
CA ARG A 531 -0.07 -12.37 1.40
C ARG A 531 -1.29 -12.18 0.52
N ARG A 532 -1.78 -10.94 0.44
CA ARG A 532 -2.99 -10.57 -0.29
C ARG A 532 -2.67 -10.05 -1.69
N ASN A 533 -3.66 -10.13 -2.57
CA ASN A 533 -3.72 -9.44 -3.86
C ASN A 533 -5.06 -8.72 -4.03
N ASP A 534 -5.70 -8.33 -2.94
CA ASP A 534 -6.90 -7.52 -3.03
C ASP A 534 -6.50 -6.08 -3.35
N LEU A 535 -7.28 -5.46 -4.24
CA LEU A 535 -7.14 -4.05 -4.61
C LEU A 535 -8.32 -3.29 -4.01
N TYR A 536 -8.05 -2.26 -3.24
CA TYR A 536 -9.06 -1.34 -2.71
C TYR A 536 -8.88 0.04 -3.33
N LYS A 537 -9.98 0.77 -3.48
CA LYS A 537 -9.99 2.17 -3.89
C LYS A 537 -10.78 3.04 -2.92
N MET A 538 -10.36 4.29 -2.73
CA MET A 538 -11.04 5.29 -1.92
C MET A 538 -10.85 6.69 -2.52
N TRP A 539 -11.94 7.41 -2.75
CA TRP A 539 -11.87 8.82 -3.11
C TRP A 539 -11.45 9.66 -1.90
N MET A 540 -10.30 10.33 -2.00
CA MET A 540 -9.74 11.17 -0.91
C MET A 540 -10.39 12.55 -0.86
N THR A 541 -10.89 13.01 -2.00
CA THR A 541 -11.61 14.27 -2.16
C THR A 541 -12.81 14.06 -3.07
N ILE A 542 -13.66 15.09 -3.18
CA ILE A 542 -14.69 15.13 -4.21
C ILE A 542 -14.01 15.48 -5.54
N PRO A 543 -13.97 14.57 -6.52
CA PRO A 543 -13.31 14.84 -7.79
C PRO A 543 -14.18 15.76 -8.65
N LYS A 544 -13.66 16.16 -9.81
CA LYS A 544 -14.44 16.93 -10.80
C LYS A 544 -15.68 16.13 -11.21
N LEU A 545 -16.78 16.83 -11.52
CA LEU A 545 -18.01 16.20 -12.00
C LEU A 545 -17.77 15.28 -13.20
N SER A 546 -16.85 15.66 -14.09
CA SER A 546 -16.45 14.83 -15.24
C SER A 546 -15.88 13.46 -14.82
N GLU A 547 -15.11 13.39 -13.73
CA GLU A 547 -14.56 12.14 -13.20
C GLU A 547 -15.67 11.30 -12.55
N MET A 548 -16.61 11.92 -11.82
CA MET A 548 -17.78 11.22 -11.26
C MET A 548 -18.65 10.64 -12.37
N CYS A 549 -18.89 11.40 -13.44
CA CYS A 549 -19.61 10.92 -14.62
C CYS A 549 -18.87 9.77 -15.30
N TRP A 550 -17.54 9.84 -15.39
CA TRP A 550 -16.75 8.76 -15.96
C TRP A 550 -16.81 7.48 -15.12
N ASP A 551 -16.63 7.59 -13.80
CA ASP A 551 -16.75 6.46 -12.85
C ASP A 551 -18.16 5.83 -12.93
N ALA A 552 -19.21 6.65 -13.09
CA ALA A 552 -20.57 6.17 -13.33
C ALA A 552 -20.72 5.46 -14.69
N ILE A 553 -20.15 6.02 -15.77
CA ILE A 553 -20.19 5.41 -17.11
C ILE A 553 -19.50 4.04 -17.08
N THR A 554 -18.31 3.92 -16.49
CA THR A 554 -17.57 2.65 -16.38
C THR A 554 -18.21 1.68 -15.38
N TYR A 555 -18.97 2.18 -14.40
CA TYR A 555 -19.76 1.33 -13.50
C TYR A 555 -20.90 0.60 -14.23
N TYR A 556 -21.58 1.30 -15.15
CA TYR A 556 -22.70 0.72 -15.90
C TYR A 556 -22.27 -0.04 -17.16
N ASN A 557 -21.07 0.23 -17.68
CA ASN A 557 -20.57 -0.35 -18.94
C ASN A 557 -19.20 -0.98 -18.71
N ASP A 558 -19.13 -2.30 -18.80
CA ASP A 558 -17.92 -3.11 -18.64
C ASP A 558 -17.26 -3.49 -19.98
N ASN A 559 -17.78 -2.97 -21.08
CA ASN A 559 -17.45 -3.35 -22.46
C ASN A 559 -17.06 -2.15 -23.34
N LEU A 560 -16.73 -1.00 -22.75
CA LEU A 560 -16.41 0.22 -23.50
C LEU A 560 -15.17 0.07 -24.38
N ASP A 561 -14.26 -0.82 -24.00
CA ASP A 561 -13.06 -1.22 -24.74
C ASP A 561 -13.34 -2.03 -26.01
N LEU A 562 -14.55 -2.56 -26.20
CA LEU A 562 -14.95 -3.24 -27.44
C LEU A 562 -15.28 -2.26 -28.58
N TYR A 563 -15.49 -0.97 -28.28
CA TYR A 563 -15.88 0.02 -29.27
C TYR A 563 -14.70 0.84 -29.77
N ASP A 564 -14.78 1.29 -31.02
CA ASP A 564 -13.73 2.16 -31.58
C ASP A 564 -13.78 3.57 -31.02
N ARG A 565 -12.61 4.22 -30.99
CA ARG A 565 -12.49 5.59 -30.47
C ARG A 565 -13.45 6.52 -31.22
N LYS A 566 -13.62 6.31 -32.53
CA LYS A 566 -14.55 7.10 -33.36
C LYS A 566 -15.99 6.97 -32.88
N THR A 567 -16.43 5.77 -32.53
CA THR A 567 -17.77 5.45 -32.04
C THR A 567 -17.98 6.03 -30.66
N LEU A 568 -17.01 5.88 -29.75
CA LEU A 568 -17.10 6.46 -28.40
C LEU A 568 -17.18 8.00 -28.45
N LEU A 569 -16.37 8.63 -29.31
CA LEU A 569 -16.42 10.08 -29.54
C LEU A 569 -17.76 10.51 -30.15
N ALA A 570 -18.28 9.78 -31.14
CA ALA A 570 -19.58 10.05 -31.75
C ALA A 570 -20.74 9.87 -30.75
N ALA A 571 -20.56 9.02 -29.75
CA ALA A 571 -21.50 8.83 -28.65
C ALA A 571 -21.42 9.98 -27.61
N GLY A 572 -20.46 10.90 -27.75
CA GLY A 572 -20.31 12.08 -26.88
C GLY A 572 -19.35 11.88 -25.70
N ILE A 573 -18.61 10.76 -25.65
CA ILE A 573 -17.58 10.56 -24.62
C ILE A 573 -16.36 11.41 -25.00
N PRO A 574 -15.89 12.33 -24.12
CA PRO A 574 -14.76 13.18 -24.44
C PRO A 574 -13.47 12.40 -24.70
N LYS A 575 -12.64 12.92 -25.61
CA LYS A 575 -11.34 12.34 -25.99
C LYS A 575 -10.49 11.94 -24.77
N THR A 576 -10.42 12.81 -23.76
CA THR A 576 -9.67 12.62 -22.51
C THR A 576 -10.09 11.41 -21.66
N PHE A 577 -11.27 10.83 -21.91
CA PHE A 577 -11.75 9.60 -21.28
C PHE A 577 -11.61 8.40 -22.21
N THR A 578 -11.89 8.58 -23.50
CA THR A 578 -11.64 7.51 -24.50
C THR A 578 -10.16 7.11 -24.56
N GLU A 579 -9.24 8.02 -24.26
CA GLU A 579 -7.80 7.74 -24.19
C GLU A 579 -7.38 6.93 -22.96
N ARG A 580 -8.26 6.78 -21.97
CA ARG A 580 -8.00 5.95 -20.78
C ARG A 580 -8.35 4.49 -21.00
N LEU A 581 -9.09 4.17 -22.07
CA LEU A 581 -9.36 2.80 -22.48
C LEU A 581 -8.14 2.23 -23.22
N PRO A 582 -7.91 0.92 -23.16
CA PRO A 582 -6.83 0.28 -23.91
C PRO A 582 -6.98 0.54 -25.43
N PRO A 583 -5.87 0.51 -26.20
CA PRO A 583 -5.94 0.53 -27.66
C PRO A 583 -6.85 -0.59 -28.15
N GLN A 584 -7.63 -0.33 -29.20
CA GLN A 584 -8.46 -1.37 -29.78
C GLN A 584 -7.60 -2.50 -30.32
N ARG A 585 -7.98 -3.73 -29.97
CA ARG A 585 -7.49 -4.92 -30.67
C ARG A 585 -7.91 -4.79 -32.14
N SER A 586 -6.95 -4.78 -33.05
CA SER A 586 -7.25 -4.97 -34.47
C SER A 586 -8.00 -6.28 -34.64
N SER A 587 -9.01 -6.35 -35.51
CA SER A 587 -9.75 -7.59 -35.80
C SER A 587 -8.91 -8.75 -36.31
N SER A 588 -7.62 -8.53 -36.60
CA SER A 588 -6.62 -9.56 -36.89
C SER A 588 -6.08 -10.27 -35.63
N ASP A 589 -6.47 -9.81 -34.44
CA ASP A 589 -6.06 -10.36 -33.15
C ASP A 589 -7.19 -11.22 -32.54
N SER A 590 -7.99 -11.88 -33.40
CA SER A 590 -8.87 -12.98 -33.02
C SER A 590 -8.08 -14.27 -32.74
N GLY A 591 -6.86 -14.13 -32.21
CA GLY A 591 -6.03 -15.23 -31.79
C GLY A 591 -6.57 -15.75 -30.47
N GLU A 592 -6.94 -17.03 -30.46
CA GLU A 592 -6.84 -17.88 -29.28
C GLU A 592 -5.62 -17.46 -28.43
N PRO A 593 -5.68 -17.56 -27.09
CA PRO A 593 -4.51 -17.27 -26.26
C PRO A 593 -3.32 -18.02 -26.86
N GLY A 594 -2.34 -17.26 -27.37
CA GLY A 594 -1.21 -17.83 -28.07
C GLY A 594 -0.67 -18.95 -27.21
N THR A 595 -0.50 -20.14 -27.79
CA THR A 595 -0.20 -21.39 -27.08
C THR A 595 1.07 -21.27 -26.21
N SER A 596 1.85 -20.20 -26.39
CA SER A 596 2.98 -19.74 -25.58
C SER A 596 2.65 -19.13 -24.20
N MET A 597 1.42 -18.67 -23.93
CA MET A 597 1.06 -18.10 -22.61
C MET A 597 0.53 -19.13 -21.60
N VAL A 598 0.18 -20.33 -22.08
CA VAL A 598 -0.30 -21.44 -21.22
C VAL A 598 0.81 -22.49 -20.98
N THR A 599 1.84 -22.55 -21.82
CA THR A 599 2.92 -23.56 -21.69
C THR A 599 4.07 -23.19 -20.74
N SER A 600 4.15 -21.95 -20.23
CA SER A 600 5.24 -21.53 -19.33
C SER A 600 5.04 -21.93 -17.86
N LEU A 601 3.88 -22.50 -17.51
CA LEU A 601 3.61 -22.99 -16.16
C LEU A 601 3.55 -24.53 -16.02
N TYR A 602 3.43 -25.29 -17.12
CA TYR A 602 3.20 -26.75 -17.07
C TYR A 602 3.88 -27.60 -18.16
N SER A 603 4.96 -27.17 -18.83
CA SER A 603 5.68 -28.07 -19.74
C SER A 603 6.84 -28.81 -19.04
N ILE A 604 6.66 -30.12 -18.85
CA ILE A 604 7.76 -31.06 -18.58
C ILE A 604 8.58 -31.13 -19.88
N ALA A 605 9.75 -30.49 -19.90
CA ALA A 605 10.68 -30.67 -21.00
C ALA A 605 11.27 -32.09 -20.93
N LYS A 606 10.90 -32.95 -21.89
CA LYS A 606 11.58 -34.23 -22.13
C LYS A 606 13.07 -33.98 -22.37
N ARG A 607 13.92 -34.69 -21.63
CA ARG A 607 15.39 -34.73 -21.80
C ARG A 607 15.76 -34.94 -23.27
N ALA A 608 16.45 -33.97 -23.88
CA ALA A 608 17.27 -34.21 -25.05
C ALA A 608 18.60 -34.80 -24.57
N ARG A 609 18.90 -36.05 -24.94
CA ARG A 609 20.21 -36.68 -24.75
C ARG A 609 21.26 -35.91 -25.56
N SER A 610 22.39 -35.61 -24.93
CA SER A 610 23.59 -35.17 -25.63
C SER A 610 24.07 -36.27 -26.57
N GLN A 611 24.28 -35.95 -27.85
CA GLN A 611 25.28 -36.66 -28.65
C GLN A 611 26.50 -35.75 -28.76
N MET A 612 27.61 -36.27 -28.23
CA MET A 612 28.96 -35.76 -28.48
C MET A 612 29.31 -35.91 -29.96
N GLN A 613 29.91 -34.87 -30.54
CA GLN A 613 31.20 -34.95 -31.23
C GLN A 613 31.85 -33.57 -31.25
#